data_AF-A0A931Z800-F1
#
_entry.id   AF-A0A931Z800-F1
#
_cell.length_a   1.000
_cell.length_b   1.000
_cell.length_c   1.000
_cell.angle_alpha   90.00
_cell.angle_beta   90.00
_cell.angle_gamma   90.00
#
_symmetry.space_group_name_H-M   'P 1'
#
loop_
_entity.id
_entity.type
_entity.pdbx_description
1 polymer ?
#
loop_
_entity_poly.entity_id
_entity_poly.type
_entity_poly.pdbx_seq_one_letter_code
_entity_poly.pdbx_strand_id
1 'polypeptide(L)'
;MTVNLPALLTLFRCPSPQRRDRVRPALLLAVGLLTAACFTSGCVALLAGAGAGATVAYVRGDLDTTLDSGLANSVHAAKKTLAALTYVRISEKEDALQAVLISRGASDQKIELHFAKLTDSATKLKIRVGTFGEESLQNEILVRLRANL
;
A
#
# COMPACT_ATOMS: atom_id res chain seq x y z
N MET A 1 42.73 49.25 9.20
CA MET A 1 41.91 49.46 7.99
C MET A 1 41.08 48.19 7.78
N THR A 2 39.95 48.07 8.47
CA THR A 2 38.58 48.51 8.09
C THR A 2 37.86 47.49 7.19
N VAL A 3 36.87 46.84 7.83
CA VAL A 3 35.86 45.91 7.31
C VAL A 3 34.91 46.63 6.35
N ASN A 4 34.43 45.99 5.28
CA ASN A 4 33.09 46.30 4.78
C ASN A 4 32.43 45.15 4.00
N LEU A 5 31.17 44.92 4.35
CA LEU A 5 30.26 43.87 3.98
C LEU A 5 28.95 44.58 3.58
N PRO A 6 28.46 44.41 2.35
CA PRO A 6 27.00 44.29 2.17
C PRO A 6 26.68 43.35 1.00
N ALA A 7 25.52 42.75 0.80
CA ALA A 7 24.21 42.80 1.41
C ALA A 7 23.41 41.65 0.76
N LEU A 8 22.59 40.93 1.52
CA LEU A 8 21.25 40.49 1.10
C LEU A 8 20.58 39.79 2.30
N LEU A 9 20.24 40.58 3.31
CA LEU A 9 19.47 40.14 4.46
C LEU A 9 18.70 41.34 4.98
N THR A 10 17.49 41.55 4.46
CA THR A 10 16.39 42.30 5.08
C THR A 10 15.29 42.53 4.06
N LEU A 11 14.18 41.81 4.17
CA LEU A 11 12.85 42.41 4.14
C LEU A 11 11.88 41.47 4.89
N PHE A 12 12.20 41.21 6.17
CA PHE A 12 11.17 41.02 7.17
C PHE A 12 10.43 42.36 7.32
N ARG A 13 9.39 42.56 6.51
CA ARG A 13 8.42 43.63 6.73
C ARG A 13 7.21 43.01 7.43
N CYS A 14 7.14 43.23 8.74
CA CYS A 14 5.90 43.09 9.49
C CYS A 14 4.96 44.23 9.10
N PRO A 15 3.67 43.94 8.86
CA PRO A 15 2.62 44.85 9.27
C PRO A 15 1.71 44.22 10.33
N SER A 16 1.47 45.06 11.32
CA SER A 16 0.64 45.04 12.52
C SER A 16 -0.82 44.50 12.40
N PRO A 17 -1.52 44.33 13.54
CA PRO A 17 -2.68 43.47 13.72
C PRO A 17 -4.03 44.17 13.42
N GLN A 18 -5.13 43.39 13.55
CA GLN A 18 -6.52 43.82 13.87
C GLN A 18 -7.58 43.64 12.76
N ARG A 19 -8.21 42.45 12.70
CA ARG A 19 -9.67 42.22 12.42
C ARG A 19 -10.04 40.74 12.55
N ARG A 20 -10.13 40.23 13.78
CA ARG A 20 -10.25 38.78 14.09
C ARG A 20 -11.63 38.37 14.64
N ASP A 21 -12.74 39.05 14.35
CA ASP A 21 -13.99 38.75 15.07
C ASP A 21 -15.28 38.49 14.25
N ARG A 22 -15.23 38.42 12.90
CA ARG A 22 -16.40 38.00 12.09
C ARG A 22 -16.25 36.73 11.26
N VAL A 23 -15.04 36.22 11.07
CA VAL A 23 -14.78 35.04 10.21
C VAL A 23 -14.82 33.71 10.97
N ARG A 24 -14.82 33.73 12.31
CA ARG A 24 -14.83 32.54 13.17
C ARG A 24 -16.11 31.69 13.06
N PRO A 25 -17.34 32.24 13.02
CA PRO A 25 -18.54 31.39 12.95
C PRO A 25 -18.75 30.80 11.56
N ALA A 26 -18.39 31.54 10.50
CA ALA A 26 -18.48 31.06 9.12
C ALA A 26 -17.44 29.95 8.82
N LEU A 27 -16.23 30.09 9.37
CA LEU A 27 -15.18 29.08 9.23
C LEU A 27 -15.53 27.80 10.01
N LEU A 28 -16.13 27.92 11.21
CA LEU A 28 -16.57 26.76 12.00
C LEU A 28 -17.73 26.01 11.35
N LEU A 29 -18.69 26.72 10.73
CA LEU A 29 -19.80 26.10 9.99
C LEU A 29 -19.31 25.40 8.71
N ALA A 30 -18.36 25.99 7.98
CA ALA A 30 -17.80 25.39 6.77
C ALA A 30 -16.98 24.11 7.08
N VAL A 31 -16.22 24.10 8.18
CA VAL A 31 -15.48 22.91 8.64
C VAL A 31 -16.44 21.81 9.13
N GLY A 32 -17.52 22.19 9.83
CA GLY A 32 -18.54 21.24 10.28
C GLY A 32 -19.34 20.59 9.14
N LEU A 33 -19.61 21.34 8.05
CA LEU A 33 -20.29 20.79 6.88
C LEU A 33 -19.36 19.84 6.09
N LEU A 34 -18.06 20.13 6.05
CA LEU A 34 -17.08 19.31 5.36
C LEU A 34 -16.83 17.97 6.07
N THR A 35 -16.87 17.94 7.41
CA THR A 35 -16.74 16.68 8.18
C THR A 35 -18.01 15.83 8.12
N ALA A 36 -19.20 16.44 8.01
CA ALA A 36 -20.46 15.70 7.86
C ALA A 36 -20.60 15.00 6.49
N ALA A 37 -20.00 15.56 5.43
CA ALA A 37 -20.02 14.97 4.09
C ALA A 37 -19.14 13.70 3.96
N CYS A 38 -18.15 13.53 4.84
CA CYS A 38 -17.28 12.34 4.85
C CYS A 38 -17.94 11.09 5.47
N PHE A 39 -19.07 11.23 6.19
CA PHE A 39 -19.74 10.08 6.83
C PHE A 39 -20.82 9.43 5.95
N THR A 40 -21.27 10.09 4.87
CA THR A 40 -22.34 9.57 3.99
C THR A 40 -21.86 9.08 2.64
N SER A 41 -20.59 9.30 2.31
CA SER A 41 -19.93 8.68 1.17
C SER A 41 -18.76 7.87 1.68
N GLY A 42 -18.67 6.60 1.31
CA GLY A 42 -17.52 5.76 1.61
C GLY A 42 -16.27 6.39 0.99
N CYS A 43 -15.57 7.22 1.75
CA CYS A 43 -14.23 7.70 1.44
C CYS A 43 -13.31 6.49 1.44
N VAL A 44 -13.21 5.83 0.28
CA VAL A 44 -12.00 5.12 -0.09
C VAL A 44 -10.92 6.19 -0.15
N ALA A 45 -10.33 6.48 1.00
CA ALA A 45 -9.05 7.14 1.07
C ALA A 45 -8.05 6.15 0.46
N LEU A 46 -7.95 6.16 -0.87
CA LEU A 46 -6.78 5.69 -1.59
C LEU A 46 -5.63 6.61 -1.14
N LEU A 47 -5.11 6.35 0.06
CA LEU A 47 -3.73 6.63 0.37
C LEU A 47 -2.93 5.69 -0.54
N ALA A 48 -2.69 6.14 -1.76
CA ALA A 48 -1.56 5.71 -2.55
C ALA A 48 -0.31 6.12 -1.75
N GLY A 49 0.05 5.28 -0.77
CA GLY A 49 1.29 5.36 -0.05
C GLY A 49 2.42 5.21 -1.06
N ALA A 50 3.27 6.22 -1.12
CA ALA A 50 4.42 6.31 -1.99
C ALA A 50 5.31 5.07 -1.85
N GLY A 51 5.63 4.44 -2.99
CA GLY A 51 6.63 3.38 -3.08
C GLY A 51 6.38 2.43 -4.24
N ALA A 52 6.97 2.73 -5.40
CA ALA A 52 7.17 1.85 -6.55
C ALA A 52 5.92 1.19 -7.16
N GLY A 53 5.37 1.82 -8.21
CA GLY A 53 4.82 1.18 -9.43
C GLY A 53 3.67 0.18 -9.36
N ALA A 54 3.38 -0.43 -8.22
CA ALA A 54 2.45 -1.54 -8.09
C ALA A 54 1.18 -1.06 -7.38
N THR A 55 0.10 -0.96 -8.14
CA THR A 55 -1.23 -0.79 -7.56
C THR A 55 -1.56 -2.00 -6.71
N VAL A 56 -1.78 -1.79 -5.41
CA VAL A 56 -2.36 -2.79 -4.51
C VAL A 56 -3.84 -2.47 -4.43
N ALA A 57 -4.68 -3.40 -4.89
CA ALA A 57 -6.13 -3.28 -4.87
C ALA A 57 -6.69 -4.29 -3.89
N TYR A 58 -7.48 -3.80 -2.92
CA TYR A 58 -8.22 -4.66 -2.01
C TYR A 58 -9.63 -4.85 -2.52
N VAL A 59 -9.97 -6.08 -2.90
CA VAL A 59 -11.29 -6.41 -3.43
C VAL A 59 -11.87 -7.58 -2.64
N ARG A 60 -12.90 -7.32 -1.83
CA ARG A 60 -13.63 -8.36 -1.05
C ARG A 60 -12.73 -9.22 -0.14
N GLY A 61 -11.70 -8.62 0.46
CA GLY A 61 -10.74 -9.32 1.33
C GLY A 61 -9.64 -10.05 0.57
N ASP A 62 -9.58 -9.90 -0.75
CA ASP A 62 -8.43 -10.33 -1.55
C ASP A 62 -7.49 -9.16 -1.77
N LEU A 63 -6.19 -9.42 -1.61
CA LEU A 63 -5.15 -8.49 -2.04
C LEU A 63 -4.78 -8.84 -3.48
N ASP A 64 -5.12 -7.98 -4.42
CA ASP A 64 -4.70 -8.03 -5.82
C ASP A 64 -3.55 -7.05 -6.06
N THR A 65 -2.49 -7.50 -6.69
CA THR A 65 -1.36 -6.65 -7.06
C THR A 65 -0.70 -7.14 -8.35
N THR A 66 0.10 -6.27 -8.96
CA THR A 66 0.96 -6.64 -10.09
C THR A 66 2.41 -6.59 -9.65
N LEU A 67 3.17 -7.61 -10.03
CA LEU A 67 4.60 -7.72 -9.80
C LEU A 67 5.32 -7.47 -11.13
N ASP A 68 6.36 -6.64 -11.10
CA ASP A 68 7.24 -6.36 -12.24
C ASP A 68 8.30 -7.46 -12.44
N SER A 69 7.87 -8.72 -12.34
CA SER A 69 8.72 -9.88 -12.61
C SER A 69 7.94 -10.97 -13.34
N GLY A 70 8.67 -11.81 -14.08
CA GLY A 70 8.10 -12.98 -14.74
C GLY A 70 7.57 -14.02 -13.76
N LEU A 71 6.65 -14.86 -14.24
CA LEU A 71 5.92 -15.84 -13.44
C LEU A 71 6.86 -16.76 -12.62
N ALA A 72 7.88 -17.33 -13.27
CA ALA A 72 8.81 -18.26 -12.62
C ALA A 72 9.58 -17.61 -11.46
N ASN A 73 10.05 -16.37 -11.64
CA ASN A 73 10.75 -15.63 -10.59
C ASN A 73 9.81 -15.27 -9.44
N SER A 74 8.60 -14.80 -9.75
CA SER A 74 7.55 -14.51 -8.75
C SER A 74 7.22 -15.74 -7.91
N VAL A 75 7.04 -16.89 -8.55
CA VAL A 75 6.70 -18.16 -7.89
C VAL A 75 7.87 -18.64 -7.02
N HIS A 76 9.10 -18.52 -7.49
CA HIS A 76 10.29 -18.86 -6.71
C HIS A 76 10.46 -17.98 -5.47
N ALA A 77 10.29 -16.66 -5.62
CA ALA A 77 10.32 -15.71 -4.52
C ALA A 77 9.21 -15.98 -3.50
N ALA A 78 8.02 -16.37 -3.96
CA ALA A 78 6.92 -16.77 -3.09
C ALA A 78 7.28 -18.03 -2.29
N LYS A 79 7.83 -19.07 -2.93
CA LYS A 79 8.28 -20.29 -2.26
C LYS A 79 9.31 -20.00 -1.16
N LYS A 80 10.28 -19.12 -1.43
CA LYS A 80 11.27 -18.65 -0.44
C LYS A 80 10.62 -17.91 0.72
N THR A 81 9.68 -17.01 0.42
CA THR A 81 8.98 -16.21 1.43
C THR A 81 8.16 -17.09 2.36
N LEU A 82 7.42 -18.06 1.81
CA LEU A 82 6.65 -19.03 2.58
C LEU A 82 7.55 -19.89 3.48
N ALA A 83 8.71 -20.33 2.97
CA ALA A 83 9.68 -21.09 3.75
C ALA A 83 10.29 -20.24 4.87
N ALA A 84 10.63 -18.98 4.61
CA ALA A 84 11.16 -18.05 5.61
C ALA A 84 10.14 -17.74 6.73
N LEU A 85 8.84 -17.75 6.40
CA LEU A 85 7.74 -17.61 7.34
C LEU A 85 7.39 -18.91 8.08
N THR A 86 8.09 -20.02 7.80
CA THR A 86 7.80 -21.36 8.35
C THR A 86 6.36 -21.79 8.05
N TYR A 87 5.80 -21.38 6.92
CA TYR A 87 4.48 -21.82 6.50
C TYR A 87 4.55 -23.18 5.83
N VAL A 88 3.60 -24.05 6.17
CA VAL A 88 3.56 -25.43 5.66
C VAL A 88 2.88 -25.44 4.30
N ARG A 89 3.58 -25.90 3.26
CA ARG A 89 2.99 -26.03 1.92
C ARG A 89 2.06 -27.23 1.87
N ILE A 90 0.81 -27.01 1.49
CA ILE A 90 -0.21 -28.06 1.36
C ILE A 90 -0.26 -28.56 -0.08
N SER A 91 -0.29 -27.63 -1.04
CA SER A 91 -0.42 -27.96 -2.45
C SER A 91 0.25 -26.89 -3.29
N GLU A 92 0.78 -27.33 -4.43
CA GLU A 92 1.41 -26.49 -5.43
C GLU A 92 0.94 -26.95 -6.79
N LYS A 93 0.47 -26.01 -7.61
CA LYS A 93 0.11 -26.23 -9.01
C LYS A 93 0.80 -25.15 -9.81
N GLU A 94 1.61 -25.53 -10.78
CA GLU A 94 2.38 -24.60 -11.61
C GLU A 94 2.18 -24.99 -13.08
N ASP A 95 1.69 -24.04 -13.87
CA ASP A 95 1.45 -24.15 -15.30
C ASP A 95 2.22 -23.04 -16.04
N ALA A 96 2.29 -23.10 -17.37
CA ALA A 96 2.99 -22.09 -18.18
C ALA A 96 2.39 -20.66 -18.10
N LEU A 97 1.11 -20.53 -17.71
CA LEU A 97 0.37 -19.27 -17.67
C LEU A 97 -0.06 -18.86 -16.26
N GLN A 98 -0.09 -19.79 -15.31
CA GLN A 98 -0.63 -19.56 -13.98
C GLN A 98 0.07 -20.46 -12.96
N ALA A 99 0.08 -20.04 -11.70
CA ALA A 99 0.52 -20.88 -10.60
C ALA A 99 -0.36 -20.65 -9.37
N VAL A 100 -0.63 -21.70 -8.62
CA VAL A 100 -1.42 -21.66 -7.39
C VAL A 100 -0.64 -22.34 -6.29
N LEU A 101 -0.32 -21.59 -5.23
CA LEU A 101 0.35 -22.09 -4.04
C LEU A 101 -0.62 -22.02 -2.87
N ILE A 102 -0.86 -23.17 -2.24
CA ILE A 102 -1.71 -23.28 -1.06
C ILE A 102 -0.83 -23.68 0.12
N SER A 103 -0.82 -22.84 1.14
CA SER A 103 -0.04 -23.03 2.37
C SER A 103 -0.90 -22.87 3.61
N ARG A 104 -0.39 -23.35 4.75
CA ARG A 104 -0.98 -23.20 6.08
C ARG A 104 -0.04 -22.36 6.94
N GLY A 105 -0.57 -21.29 7.52
CA GLY A 105 0.16 -20.44 8.46
C GLY A 105 0.23 -21.04 9.87
N ALA A 106 0.96 -20.38 10.76
CA ALA A 106 1.11 -20.79 12.16
C ALA A 106 -0.24 -20.83 12.92
N SER A 107 -1.18 -19.95 12.56
CA SER A 107 -2.52 -19.88 13.16
C SER A 107 -3.54 -20.82 12.49
N ASP A 108 -3.07 -21.89 11.82
CA ASP A 108 -3.88 -22.86 11.05
C ASP A 108 -4.67 -22.28 9.87
N GLN A 109 -4.48 -21.00 9.58
CA GLN A 109 -5.16 -20.30 8.49
C GLN A 109 -4.66 -20.76 7.13
N LYS A 110 -5.60 -20.95 6.21
CA LYS A 110 -5.32 -21.27 4.81
C LYS A 110 -4.86 -20.01 4.07
N ILE A 111 -3.73 -20.11 3.38
CA ILE A 111 -3.14 -19.04 2.60
C ILE A 111 -3.10 -19.50 1.15
N GLU A 112 -3.78 -18.77 0.26
CA GLU A 112 -3.83 -19.07 -1.17
C GLU A 112 -3.19 -17.92 -1.94
N LEU A 113 -2.18 -18.28 -2.73
CA LEU A 113 -1.45 -17.37 -3.60
C LEU A 113 -1.72 -17.80 -5.03
N HIS A 114 -2.37 -16.93 -5.79
CA HIS A 114 -2.65 -17.15 -7.21
C HIS A 114 -1.77 -16.20 -8.03
N PHE A 115 -1.03 -16.77 -8.95
CA PHE A 115 -0.20 -16.06 -9.91
C PHE A 115 -0.80 -16.25 -11.30
N ALA A 116 -0.95 -15.16 -12.04
CA ALA A 116 -1.35 -15.19 -13.44
C ALA A 116 -0.36 -14.36 -14.27
N LYS A 117 0.18 -14.95 -15.32
CA LYS A 117 1.10 -14.26 -16.23
C LYS A 117 0.34 -13.17 -17.00
N LEU A 118 0.80 -11.92 -16.91
CA LEU A 118 0.28 -10.82 -17.73
C LEU A 118 1.16 -10.62 -18.96
N THR A 119 2.47 -10.55 -18.75
CA THR A 119 3.50 -10.48 -19.80
C THR A 119 4.68 -11.35 -19.39
N ASP A 120 5.75 -11.42 -20.19
CA ASP A 120 6.97 -12.12 -19.80
C ASP A 120 7.68 -11.51 -18.59
N SER A 121 7.45 -10.21 -18.34
CA SER A 121 8.07 -9.45 -17.25
C SER A 121 7.08 -8.96 -16.20
N ALA A 122 5.79 -9.28 -16.31
CA ALA A 122 4.77 -8.87 -15.35
C ALA A 122 3.82 -10.01 -14.99
N THR A 123 3.54 -10.14 -13.69
CA THR A 123 2.69 -11.19 -13.14
C THR A 123 1.66 -10.59 -12.19
N LYS A 124 0.39 -10.96 -12.36
CA LYS A 124 -0.66 -10.62 -11.40
C LYS A 124 -0.60 -11.59 -10.23
N LEU A 125 -0.53 -11.06 -9.02
CA LEU A 125 -0.57 -11.81 -7.77
C LEU A 125 -1.87 -11.49 -7.04
N LYS A 126 -2.59 -12.54 -6.65
CA LYS A 126 -3.75 -12.47 -5.79
C LYS A 126 -3.51 -13.29 -4.52
N ILE A 127 -3.72 -12.67 -3.36
CA ILE A 127 -3.46 -13.28 -2.05
C ILE A 127 -4.78 -13.37 -1.27
N ARG A 128 -5.18 -14.58 -0.88
CA ARG A 128 -6.27 -14.83 0.07
C ARG A 128 -5.70 -15.42 1.36
N VAL A 129 -6.05 -14.82 2.49
CA VAL A 129 -5.77 -15.39 3.81
C VAL A 129 -7.09 -15.68 4.51
N GLY A 130 -7.34 -16.96 4.77
CA GLY A 130 -8.54 -17.45 5.46
C GLY A 130 -9.86 -17.12 4.75
N THR A 131 -10.94 -17.12 5.53
CA THR A 131 -12.30 -16.87 5.05
C THR A 131 -12.63 -15.39 4.93
N PHE A 132 -11.99 -14.52 5.72
CA PHE A 132 -12.31 -13.09 5.79
C PHE A 132 -11.31 -12.20 5.03
N GLY A 133 -10.09 -12.67 4.77
CA GLY A 133 -9.04 -11.85 4.18
C GLY A 133 -8.40 -10.95 5.23
N GLU A 134 -7.28 -11.40 5.80
CA GLU A 134 -6.52 -10.60 6.77
C GLU A 134 -5.49 -9.70 6.06
N GLU A 135 -5.80 -8.41 5.97
CA GLU A 135 -4.99 -7.42 5.24
C GLU A 135 -3.56 -7.28 5.79
N SER A 136 -3.38 -7.32 7.12
CA SER A 136 -2.06 -7.23 7.76
C SER A 136 -1.11 -8.32 7.26
N LEU A 137 -1.57 -9.57 7.25
CA LEU A 137 -0.77 -10.71 6.81
C LEU A 137 -0.57 -10.73 5.29
N GLN A 138 -1.59 -10.34 4.53
CA GLN A 138 -1.47 -10.21 3.08
C GLN A 138 -0.37 -9.21 2.71
N ASN A 139 -0.36 -8.03 3.36
CA ASN A 139 0.68 -7.02 3.19
C ASN A 139 2.06 -7.53 3.62
N GLU A 140 2.15 -8.24 4.75
CA GLU A 140 3.43 -8.77 5.23
C GLU A 140 4.04 -9.76 4.22
N ILE A 141 3.23 -10.69 3.71
CA ILE A 141 3.64 -11.65 2.67
C ILE A 141 4.07 -10.90 1.41
N LEU A 142 3.30 -9.90 0.99
CA LEU A 142 3.60 -9.08 -0.18
C LEU A 142 4.96 -8.37 -0.06
N VAL A 143 5.22 -7.71 1.06
CA VAL A 143 6.46 -6.96 1.31
C VAL A 143 7.66 -7.91 1.29
N ARG A 144 7.56 -9.06 1.96
CA ARG A 144 8.65 -10.06 1.97
C ARG A 144 8.84 -10.72 0.61
N LEU A 145 7.78 -10.94 -0.14
CA LEU A 145 7.87 -11.47 -1.50
C LEU A 145 8.62 -10.49 -2.40
N ARG A 146 8.28 -9.20 -2.37
CA ARG A 146 8.98 -8.17 -3.14
C ARG A 146 10.46 -8.06 -2.78
N ALA A 147 10.82 -8.30 -1.53
CA ALA A 147 12.23 -8.34 -1.10
C ALA A 147 13.02 -9.54 -1.65
N ASN A 148 12.32 -10.59 -2.13
CA ASN A 148 12.92 -11.82 -2.66
C ASN A 148 12.90 -11.89 -4.21
N LEU A 149 12.37 -10.86 -4.88
CA LEU A 149 12.31 -10.75 -6.35
C LEU A 149 13.66 -10.33 -6.96
#